data_AF-A0A3D8MUP0-F1
#
_entry.id   AF-A0A3D8MUP0-F1
#
_cell.length_a   1.000
_cell.length_b   1.000
_cell.length_c   1.000
_cell.angle_alpha   90.00
_cell.angle_beta   90.00
_cell.angle_gamma   90.00
#
_symmetry.space_group_name_H-M   'P 1'
#
loop_
_entity.id
_entity.type
_entity.pdbx_description
1 polymer ?
#
loop_
_entity_poly.entity_id
_entity_poly.type
_entity_poly.pdbx_seq_one_letter_code
_entity_poly.pdbx_strand_id
1 'polypeptide(L)'
;MFTSLRRAGLASLCLLALSACNLDDVAPENQLAADGEACTSDDACASGLCLKGLKVCAATCEDTCEGDLVCSDGHCLPADYCDEGFGPGCAPTTCEPGCHADATCDLQATAGPTCVCNDGFEGDGLSCTIIETNPCLEDNGGCGDPGTVQCDAVEDDDSGELVAQCTIINPCLTDNGGCGDPEFFACTNAAVGEGVCSEVDLCATDNGGCGDPERYECVPVSGQAPLCKFVASCDVEHVVPLLEDTFTSFFEPLTSFAEKPFLVVNPPERSSTYRAVYEYTASQPHESYLSFDLRELPDGFPVIGARLNMVGFDGHAWGGNRDTYINLVSNEWRADELNWENAPETLAERLGFWFLWQNGNSPVERPVFAESAELASMIEERRADGVERVSLKLNAPGYTTIYYSSEHEEAEKRPRLTLTVRECNQPVLLPDANATVNNREPDTALGEGGGLVADRDRSEFYVRFDMSQIPVGSEIVGAQLELVAIDATSFGGDATFTLDYLTTEVWGEASVTYSSRPAAAGAELATFTVDTSETRDHAQRIILDTTELFETVAERFEAEQSISLRVAASGDAATFAGRNHSQTAWRPRLTVIYE
;
A
#
# COMPACT_ATOMS: atom_id res chain seq x y z
N MET A 1 50.17 49.10 -12.63
CA MET A 1 50.22 50.37 -13.43
C MET A 1 49.35 51.36 -12.68
N PHE A 2 49.74 52.48 -12.09
CA PHE A 2 50.88 53.43 -12.18
C PHE A 2 51.27 53.83 -10.73
N THR A 3 52.49 53.61 -10.21
CA THR A 3 53.65 54.54 -10.11
C THR A 3 53.37 56.04 -10.00
N SER A 4 53.82 56.66 -8.88
CA SER A 4 54.80 57.78 -8.80
C SER A 4 54.54 58.67 -7.56
N LEU A 5 55.30 58.56 -6.46
CA LEU A 5 56.65 59.11 -6.16
C LEU A 5 56.67 60.59 -5.65
N ARG A 6 57.25 60.74 -4.45
CA ARG A 6 58.24 61.76 -4.00
C ARG A 6 57.74 63.19 -3.75
N ARG A 7 58.33 64.02 -2.88
CA ARG A 7 59.52 63.99 -2.00
C ARG A 7 59.34 65.18 -1.03
N ALA A 8 59.59 65.01 0.26
CA ALA A 8 60.79 65.51 0.96
C ALA A 8 60.95 67.03 1.10
N GLY A 9 61.16 67.46 2.36
CA GLY A 9 62.43 68.11 2.66
C GLY A 9 62.41 69.34 3.56
N LEU A 10 63.01 69.15 4.74
CA LEU A 10 64.04 70.01 5.36
C LEU A 10 63.68 71.41 5.89
N ALA A 11 63.69 71.47 7.23
CA ALA A 11 64.80 71.99 8.05
C ALA A 11 65.04 73.52 8.18
N SER A 12 65.07 73.89 9.46
CA SER A 12 66.20 74.55 10.15
C SER A 12 66.43 76.06 10.05
N LEU A 13 66.38 76.64 11.25
CA LEU A 13 67.39 77.47 11.91
C LEU A 13 67.51 78.97 11.60
N CYS A 14 67.84 79.65 12.71
CA CYS A 14 68.66 80.85 12.88
C CYS A 14 68.00 82.21 12.67
N LEU A 15 67.79 83.00 13.72
CA LEU A 15 68.72 83.66 14.68
C LEU A 15 68.96 85.12 14.27
N LEU A 16 68.78 86.01 15.27
CA LEU A 16 69.45 87.32 15.46
C LEU A 16 69.01 88.43 14.48
N ALA A 17 68.89 89.71 14.84
CA ALA A 17 69.51 90.47 15.92
C ALA A 17 69.01 91.95 15.89
N LEU A 18 68.98 92.60 17.07
CA LEU A 18 69.46 93.98 17.37
C LEU A 18 68.76 95.24 16.79
N SER A 19 68.18 95.97 17.75
CA SER A 19 68.59 97.33 18.22
C SER A 19 67.91 98.60 17.69
N ALA A 20 67.28 99.28 18.67
CA ALA A 20 67.48 100.67 19.10
C ALA A 20 66.57 101.81 18.55
N CYS A 21 65.82 102.40 19.51
CA CYS A 21 65.75 103.83 19.90
C CYS A 21 65.38 104.89 18.80
N ASN A 22 64.58 105.95 19.01
CA ASN A 22 63.93 106.57 20.17
C ASN A 22 63.08 107.79 19.70
N LEU A 23 62.19 108.28 20.57
CA LEU A 23 61.78 109.71 20.80
C LEU A 23 60.88 110.43 19.76
N ASP A 24 59.62 110.75 20.11
CA ASP A 24 59.22 111.95 20.90
C ASP A 24 57.70 112.28 20.76
N ASP A 25 56.99 112.13 21.87
CA ASP A 25 56.15 113.13 22.57
C ASP A 25 54.88 113.82 21.95
N VAL A 26 53.73 113.46 22.55
CA VAL A 26 52.80 114.29 23.39
C VAL A 26 51.32 114.45 22.95
N ALA A 27 50.46 113.77 23.74
CA ALA A 27 49.16 114.14 24.37
C ALA A 27 47.82 114.11 23.58
N PRO A 28 46.64 114.04 24.27
CA PRO A 28 46.27 113.27 25.49
C PRO A 28 44.84 112.63 25.46
N GLU A 29 44.59 111.77 26.47
CA GLU A 29 43.33 111.43 27.18
C GLU A 29 42.05 110.98 26.42
N ASN A 30 41.64 109.72 26.66
CA ASN A 30 40.25 109.32 26.87
C ASN A 30 40.19 108.14 27.85
N GLN A 31 39.52 108.36 28.99
CA GLN A 31 39.19 107.31 29.97
C GLN A 31 37.93 106.56 29.53
N LEU A 32 38.06 105.24 29.39
CA LEU A 32 37.05 104.20 29.62
C LEU A 32 37.79 102.86 29.78
N ALA A 33 37.42 101.90 30.65
CA ALA A 33 37.13 101.87 32.10
C ALA A 33 36.37 100.55 32.42
N ALA A 34 37.05 99.57 33.04
CA ALA A 34 36.52 98.26 33.52
C ALA A 34 36.43 97.10 32.49
N ASP A 35 36.35 95.87 33.03
CA ASP A 35 36.29 94.61 32.28
C ASP A 35 35.01 94.53 31.41
N GLY A 36 35.16 94.07 30.17
CA GLY A 36 34.08 93.97 29.17
C GLY A 36 33.95 95.16 28.22
N GLU A 37 34.67 96.27 28.44
CA GLU A 37 34.62 97.43 27.54
C GLU A 37 35.61 97.33 26.36
N ALA A 38 35.33 98.08 25.28
CA ALA A 38 36.14 98.02 24.08
C ALA A 38 37.52 98.67 24.28
N CYS A 39 38.59 97.93 24.01
CA CYS A 39 39.96 98.34 24.33
C CYS A 39 40.82 98.65 23.10
N THR A 40 41.78 99.57 23.25
CA THR A 40 42.81 99.87 22.23
C THR A 40 44.24 99.51 22.68
N SER A 41 44.48 99.39 23.98
CA SER A 41 45.77 99.02 24.61
C SER A 41 45.55 98.51 26.02
N ASP A 42 46.51 97.76 26.58
CA ASP A 42 46.41 97.19 27.94
C ASP A 42 46.24 98.28 29.02
N ASP A 43 46.91 99.42 28.85
CA ASP A 43 46.80 100.57 29.74
C ASP A 43 45.41 101.26 29.68
N ALA A 44 44.59 100.94 28.68
CA ALA A 44 43.22 101.45 28.58
C ALA A 44 42.23 100.61 29.41
N CYS A 45 42.61 99.41 29.84
CA CYS A 45 41.76 98.52 30.62
C CYS A 45 42.06 98.65 32.11
N ALA A 46 41.01 98.72 32.95
CA ALA A 46 41.21 98.83 34.41
C ALA A 46 41.86 97.59 35.02
N SER A 47 41.63 96.41 34.41
CA SER A 47 42.31 95.15 34.74
C SER A 47 43.75 95.07 34.23
N GLY A 48 44.18 96.00 33.37
CA GLY A 48 45.51 96.01 32.76
C GLY A 48 45.70 95.00 31.64
N LEU A 49 44.62 94.39 31.10
CA LEU A 49 44.70 93.42 30.00
C LEU A 49 43.66 93.74 28.92
N CYS A 50 44.16 94.00 27.71
CA CYS A 50 43.40 94.24 26.49
C CYS A 50 43.66 93.11 25.51
N LEU A 51 42.61 92.34 25.19
CA LEU A 51 42.68 91.32 24.15
C LEU A 51 42.58 92.01 22.78
N LYS A 52 43.69 92.58 22.30
CA LYS A 52 43.75 93.47 21.11
C LYS A 52 43.10 92.88 19.84
N GLY A 53 43.15 91.56 19.65
CA GLY A 53 42.51 90.89 18.52
C GLY A 53 40.98 90.98 18.55
N LEU A 54 40.42 90.98 19.75
CA LEU A 54 38.98 90.94 20.05
C LEU A 54 38.47 92.29 20.55
N LYS A 55 39.38 93.26 20.73
CA LYS A 55 39.09 94.64 21.18
C LYS A 55 38.28 94.69 22.47
N VAL A 56 38.51 93.80 23.43
CA VAL A 56 37.82 93.77 24.73
C VAL A 56 38.80 93.81 25.91
N CYS A 57 38.46 94.59 26.93
CA CYS A 57 39.12 94.57 28.23
C CYS A 57 38.72 93.31 28.99
N ALA A 58 39.68 92.55 29.49
CA ALA A 58 39.41 91.31 30.23
C ALA A 58 40.39 91.18 31.39
N ALA A 59 39.98 90.55 32.49
CA ALA A 59 40.90 90.08 33.53
C ALA A 59 41.29 88.62 33.28
N THR A 60 42.42 88.17 33.83
CA THR A 60 42.75 86.73 33.84
C THR A 60 42.03 86.02 34.98
N CYS A 61 41.55 84.81 34.72
CA CYS A 61 40.98 83.91 35.70
C CYS A 61 41.53 82.49 35.52
N GLU A 62 41.47 81.69 36.57
CA GLU A 62 41.66 80.22 36.46
C GLU A 62 40.29 79.55 36.27
N ASP A 63 39.33 79.81 37.17
CA ASP A 63 37.99 79.20 37.11
C ASP A 63 36.83 80.17 37.39
N THR A 64 37.07 81.33 38.03
CA THR A 64 36.01 82.28 38.45
C THR A 64 36.42 83.73 38.26
N CYS A 65 35.44 84.61 38.17
CA CYS A 65 35.60 86.06 37.95
C CYS A 65 34.80 86.86 38.98
N GLU A 66 35.19 88.12 39.20
CA GLU A 66 34.42 89.04 40.04
C GLU A 66 33.24 89.65 39.27
N GLY A 67 32.10 89.81 39.94
CA GLY A 67 30.89 90.39 39.35
C GLY A 67 30.11 89.43 38.44
N ASP A 68 29.44 89.98 37.43
CA ASP A 68 28.60 89.23 36.48
C ASP A 68 29.41 88.67 35.28
N LEU A 69 30.75 88.62 35.38
CA LEU A 69 31.65 88.11 34.36
C LEU A 69 31.81 86.59 34.45
N VAL A 70 32.03 85.95 33.31
CA VAL A 70 32.23 84.51 33.18
C VAL A 70 33.68 84.25 32.79
N CYS A 71 34.32 83.32 33.51
CA CYS A 71 35.66 82.86 33.15
C CYS A 71 35.57 81.95 31.92
N SER A 72 36.16 82.37 30.80
CA SER A 72 36.19 81.62 29.55
C SER A 72 37.61 81.67 28.98
N ASP A 73 38.21 80.51 28.73
CA ASP A 73 39.59 80.35 28.25
C ASP A 73 40.63 81.17 29.03
N GLY A 74 40.46 81.23 30.36
CA GLY A 74 41.35 81.96 31.26
C GLY A 74 41.13 83.47 31.30
N HIS A 75 40.03 83.96 30.70
CA HIS A 75 39.68 85.38 30.64
C HIS A 75 38.28 85.65 31.19
N CYS A 76 38.14 86.69 32.02
CA CYS A 76 36.86 87.17 32.52
C CYS A 76 36.19 88.06 31.48
N LEU A 77 35.10 87.58 30.90
CA LEU A 77 34.33 88.27 29.85
C LEU A 77 32.85 88.36 30.24
N PRO A 78 32.09 89.35 29.74
CA PRO A 78 30.64 89.39 29.93
C PRO A 78 29.99 88.10 29.41
N ALA A 79 28.96 87.60 30.11
CA ALA A 79 28.32 86.32 29.79
C ALA A 79 27.75 86.24 28.36
N ASP A 80 27.37 87.38 27.78
CA ASP A 80 26.83 87.54 26.43
C ASP A 80 27.88 87.97 25.40
N TYR A 81 29.14 88.12 25.80
CA TYR A 81 30.22 88.50 24.90
C TYR A 81 30.50 87.37 23.90
N CYS A 82 30.37 87.70 22.62
CA CYS A 82 30.79 86.84 21.52
C CYS A 82 31.33 87.69 20.37
N ASP A 83 32.60 87.48 20.02
CA ASP A 83 33.22 88.07 18.84
C ASP A 83 34.04 87.03 18.10
N GLU A 84 33.80 86.88 16.80
CA GLU A 84 34.41 85.86 15.92
C GLU A 84 34.48 84.43 16.53
N GLY A 85 33.47 84.04 17.31
CA GLY A 85 33.40 82.71 17.93
C GLY A 85 34.17 82.56 19.24
N PHE A 86 34.74 83.65 19.76
CA PHE A 86 35.42 83.68 21.05
C PHE A 86 34.61 84.43 22.11
N GLY A 87 34.32 83.74 23.21
CA GLY A 87 33.59 84.28 24.35
C GLY A 87 32.49 83.34 24.86
N PRO A 88 32.06 83.51 26.12
CA PRO A 88 31.05 82.65 26.76
C PRO A 88 29.67 82.70 26.08
N GLY A 89 29.39 83.76 25.29
CA GLY A 89 28.16 83.90 24.53
C GLY A 89 28.12 83.17 23.17
N CYS A 90 29.19 82.49 22.76
CA CYS A 90 29.34 81.93 21.41
C CYS A 90 28.75 80.52 21.18
N ALA A 91 27.82 80.05 22.01
CA ALA A 91 27.17 78.76 21.76
C ALA A 91 26.40 78.77 20.42
N PRO A 92 26.58 77.77 19.53
CA PRO A 92 25.84 77.72 18.28
C PRO A 92 24.34 77.50 18.55
N THR A 93 23.48 78.20 17.81
CA THR A 93 22.02 78.21 18.02
C THR A 93 21.26 77.25 17.09
N THR A 94 21.99 76.50 16.25
CA THR A 94 21.43 75.63 15.21
C THR A 94 22.30 74.39 14.99
N CYS A 95 21.69 73.25 14.66
CA CYS A 95 22.41 72.09 14.11
C CYS A 95 22.65 72.33 12.60
N GLU A 96 23.80 72.90 12.22
CA GLU A 96 24.20 73.02 10.81
C GLU A 96 25.48 72.21 10.50
N PRO A 97 25.55 71.56 9.31
CA PRO A 97 24.48 71.44 8.31
C PRO A 97 23.32 70.57 8.83
N GLY A 98 22.08 70.86 8.42
CA GLY A 98 20.85 70.31 8.99
C GLY A 98 20.82 68.78 9.13
N CYS A 99 20.08 68.32 10.14
CA CYS A 99 19.93 66.90 10.48
C CYS A 99 19.33 66.07 9.34
N HIS A 100 19.48 64.74 9.42
CA HIS A 100 18.77 63.80 8.56
C HIS A 100 17.26 64.06 8.60
N ALA A 101 16.53 63.75 7.52
CA ALA A 101 15.07 63.95 7.46
C ALA A 101 14.33 63.23 8.60
N ASP A 102 14.89 62.10 9.05
CA ASP A 102 14.40 61.27 10.15
C ASP A 102 15.17 61.52 11.46
N ALA A 103 15.69 62.74 11.66
CA ALA A 103 16.32 63.17 12.91
C ALA A 103 15.80 64.55 13.36
N THR A 104 15.74 64.73 14.68
CA THR A 104 15.39 66.00 15.32
C THR A 104 16.64 66.65 15.90
N CYS A 105 16.80 67.95 15.67
CA CYS A 105 17.88 68.75 16.27
C CYS A 105 17.57 69.03 17.74
N ASP A 106 18.39 68.50 18.65
CA ASP A 106 18.36 68.83 20.06
C ASP A 106 19.33 69.98 20.35
N LEU A 107 18.76 71.18 20.50
CA LEU A 107 19.48 72.41 20.80
C LEU A 107 19.88 72.55 22.29
N GLN A 108 19.48 71.61 23.15
CA GLN A 108 19.69 71.68 24.60
C GLN A 108 20.65 70.59 25.12
N ALA A 109 21.27 69.82 24.22
CA ALA A 109 22.23 68.80 24.60
C ALA A 109 23.46 69.41 25.31
N THR A 110 23.91 68.74 26.37
CA THR A 110 24.94 69.23 27.31
C THR A 110 26.31 69.52 26.67
N ALA A 111 26.55 69.00 25.46
CA ALA A 111 27.77 69.19 24.68
C ALA A 111 27.59 70.13 23.46
N GLY A 112 26.46 70.80 23.35
CA GLY A 112 26.06 71.63 22.21
C GLY A 112 25.00 70.96 21.32
N PRO A 113 24.39 71.71 20.38
CA PRO A 113 23.37 71.22 19.44
C PRO A 113 23.78 69.91 18.76
N THR A 114 22.94 68.87 18.87
CA THR A 114 23.18 67.57 18.23
C THR A 114 21.94 67.07 17.50
N CYS A 115 22.12 66.36 16.40
CA CYS A 115 21.03 65.66 15.74
C CYS A 115 20.79 64.32 16.44
N VAL A 116 19.53 63.98 16.71
CA VAL A 116 19.12 62.71 17.31
C VAL A 116 18.12 62.06 16.36
N CYS A 117 18.37 60.81 15.94
CA CYS A 117 17.41 60.10 15.10
C CYS A 117 16.05 60.01 15.80
N ASN A 118 14.98 60.18 15.02
CA ASN A 118 13.61 60.06 15.50
C ASN A 118 13.33 58.62 15.95
N ASP A 119 12.32 58.43 16.80
CA ASP A 119 11.88 57.11 17.24
C ASP A 119 11.64 56.18 16.03
N GLY A 120 12.19 54.96 16.10
CA GLY A 120 12.16 53.97 15.01
C GLY A 120 13.34 54.06 14.02
N PHE A 121 14.30 54.96 14.25
CA PHE A 121 15.50 55.09 13.44
C PHE A 121 16.77 55.07 14.30
N GLU A 122 17.84 54.47 13.79
CA GLU A 122 19.16 54.45 14.43
C GLU A 122 20.21 55.14 13.55
N GLY A 123 21.26 55.66 14.19
CA GLY A 123 22.35 56.35 13.50
C GLY A 123 22.92 57.51 14.28
N ASP A 124 23.65 58.39 13.59
CA ASP A 124 24.36 59.53 14.17
C ASP A 124 23.57 60.86 14.09
N GLY A 125 22.29 60.80 13.72
CA GLY A 125 21.43 61.97 13.52
C GLY A 125 21.66 62.72 12.20
N LEU A 126 22.77 62.46 11.50
CA LEU A 126 23.05 62.96 10.14
C LEU A 126 22.75 61.89 9.08
N SER A 127 22.84 60.63 9.47
CA SER A 127 22.40 59.45 8.73
C SER A 127 21.58 58.58 9.66
N CYS A 128 20.27 58.53 9.42
CA CYS A 128 19.36 57.68 10.19
C CYS A 128 18.80 56.60 9.27
N THR A 129 18.97 55.34 9.66
CA THR A 129 18.36 54.18 9.00
C THR A 129 17.22 53.66 9.86
N ILE A 130 16.18 53.12 9.22
CA ILE A 130 15.07 52.50 9.97
C ILE A 130 15.65 51.38 10.84
N ILE A 131 15.24 51.32 12.10
CA ILE A 131 15.48 50.16 12.94
C ILE A 131 14.62 49.05 12.33
N GLU A 132 15.22 47.94 11.89
CA GLU A 132 14.43 46.79 11.41
C GLU A 132 13.59 46.26 12.58
N THR A 133 12.32 46.65 12.63
CA THR A 133 11.37 46.27 13.68
C THR A 133 10.65 44.96 13.39
N ASN A 134 11.00 44.26 12.31
CA ASN A 134 10.41 42.96 12.04
C ASN A 134 11.04 41.93 13.01
N PRO A 135 10.30 41.47 14.04
CA PRO A 135 10.86 40.60 15.06
C PRO A 135 11.27 39.25 14.48
N CYS A 136 10.73 38.83 13.32
CA CYS A 136 11.05 37.56 12.69
C CYS A 136 12.42 37.54 11.98
N LEU A 137 13.09 38.68 11.78
CA LEU A 137 14.39 38.72 11.09
C LEU A 137 15.55 38.27 11.99
N GLU A 138 15.41 38.41 13.31
CA GLU A 138 16.38 37.94 14.30
C GLU A 138 15.83 36.74 15.06
N ASP A 139 16.61 35.66 15.15
CA ASP A 139 16.27 34.43 15.88
C ASP A 139 14.84 33.90 15.64
N ASN A 140 14.32 34.11 14.42
CA ASN A 140 12.96 33.75 14.03
C ASN A 140 11.90 34.32 15.00
N GLY A 141 12.10 35.53 15.54
CA GLY A 141 11.20 36.14 16.52
C GLY A 141 11.11 35.39 17.84
N GLY A 142 12.09 34.54 18.16
CA GLY A 142 12.05 33.65 19.31
C GLY A 142 11.11 32.46 19.13
N CYS A 143 10.59 32.23 17.92
CA CYS A 143 9.67 31.13 17.60
C CYS A 143 10.35 29.76 17.57
N GLY A 144 11.69 29.70 17.64
CA GLY A 144 12.46 28.46 17.55
C GLY A 144 12.95 28.18 16.13
N ASP A 145 13.29 26.92 15.85
CA ASP A 145 13.90 26.52 14.57
C ASP A 145 12.99 26.87 13.37
N PRO A 146 13.45 27.72 12.42
CA PRO A 146 12.70 28.08 11.21
C PRO A 146 12.26 26.89 10.34
N GLY A 147 12.88 25.73 10.49
CA GLY A 147 12.48 24.48 9.83
C GLY A 147 11.22 23.83 10.42
N THR A 148 10.80 24.23 11.63
CA THR A 148 9.70 23.58 12.39
C THR A 148 8.60 24.55 12.80
N VAL A 149 8.90 25.85 12.82
CA VAL A 149 7.97 26.91 13.25
C VAL A 149 8.16 28.13 12.34
N GLN A 150 7.06 28.60 11.75
CA GLN A 150 7.01 29.81 10.94
C GLN A 150 6.76 31.02 11.86
N CYS A 151 7.55 32.07 11.69
CA CYS A 151 7.31 33.37 12.32
C CYS A 151 6.63 34.30 11.33
N ASP A 152 5.46 34.80 11.69
CA ASP A 152 4.75 35.85 10.97
C ASP A 152 4.78 37.13 11.82
N ALA A 153 5.31 38.22 11.25
CA ALA A 153 5.28 39.53 11.93
C ALA A 153 3.88 40.13 11.77
N VAL A 154 3.16 40.25 12.87
CA VAL A 154 1.80 40.79 12.90
C VAL A 154 1.75 42.04 13.75
N GLU A 155 0.93 43.02 13.36
CA GLU A 155 0.71 44.21 14.18
C GLU A 155 -0.10 43.83 15.42
N ASP A 156 0.39 44.20 16.60
CA ASP A 156 -0.34 44.09 17.85
C ASP A 156 -1.42 45.18 17.90
N ASP A 157 -2.68 44.77 18.09
CA ASP A 157 -3.86 45.66 18.00
C ASP A 157 -3.84 46.81 19.03
N ASP A 158 -3.14 46.64 20.16
CA ASP A 158 -3.09 47.60 21.26
C ASP A 158 -1.92 48.60 21.13
N SER A 159 -0.75 48.14 20.66
CA SER A 159 0.48 48.94 20.58
C SER A 159 0.83 49.41 19.16
N GLY A 160 0.32 48.76 18.12
CA GLY A 160 0.70 49.00 16.72
C GLY A 160 2.13 48.56 16.38
N GLU A 161 2.81 47.85 17.28
CA GLU A 161 4.15 47.30 17.09
C GLU A 161 4.06 45.92 16.39
N LEU A 162 5.07 45.58 15.59
CA LEU A 162 5.16 44.24 15.00
C LEU A 162 5.61 43.23 16.06
N VAL A 163 4.78 42.23 16.33
CA VAL A 163 5.09 41.11 17.23
C VAL A 163 5.24 39.81 16.43
N ALA A 164 6.09 38.92 16.94
CA ALA A 164 6.30 37.60 16.34
C ALA A 164 5.11 36.69 16.67
N GLN A 165 4.37 36.29 15.65
CA GLN A 165 3.37 35.23 15.75
C GLN A 165 3.97 33.91 15.27
N CYS A 166 4.09 32.95 16.18
CA CYS A 166 4.66 31.65 15.89
C CYS A 166 3.56 30.66 15.50
N THR A 167 3.62 30.14 14.27
CA THR A 167 2.75 29.04 13.80
C THR A 167 3.58 27.79 13.56
N ILE A 168 3.12 26.66 14.06
CA ILE A 168 3.82 25.37 13.87
C ILE A 168 3.69 24.98 12.40
N ILE A 169 4.81 24.65 11.77
CA ILE A 169 4.80 24.06 10.43
C ILE A 169 4.31 22.62 10.59
N ASN A 170 3.13 22.32 10.04
CA ASN A 170 2.68 20.94 9.91
C ASN A 170 3.30 20.35 8.63
N PRO A 171 4.35 19.51 8.74
CA PRO A 171 5.02 18.95 7.56
C PRO A 171 4.09 18.10 6.71
N CYS A 172 3.04 17.51 7.29
CA CYS A 172 2.08 16.67 6.56
C CYS A 172 1.24 17.45 5.52
N LEU A 173 1.17 18.79 5.62
CA LEU A 173 0.42 19.60 4.64
C LEU A 173 1.15 19.78 3.31
N THR A 174 2.47 19.51 3.27
CA THR A 174 3.28 19.61 2.06
C THR A 174 3.88 18.25 1.75
N ASP A 175 3.69 17.76 0.53
CA ASP A 175 4.24 16.47 0.06
C ASP A 175 3.97 15.29 1.02
N ASN A 176 2.82 15.31 1.70
CA ASN A 176 2.45 14.32 2.72
C ASN A 176 3.56 14.10 3.77
N GLY A 177 4.29 15.16 4.16
CA GLY A 177 5.42 15.06 5.09
C GLY A 177 6.57 14.19 4.60
N GLY A 178 6.67 13.92 3.29
CA GLY A 178 7.62 13.00 2.68
C GLY A 178 7.27 11.53 2.88
N CYS A 179 6.06 11.20 3.34
CA CYS A 179 5.63 9.82 3.60
C CYS A 179 5.34 9.01 2.34
N GLY A 180 5.36 9.64 1.17
CA GLY A 180 5.00 9.02 -0.10
C GLY A 180 3.55 9.30 -0.47
N ASP A 181 3.02 8.49 -1.39
CA ASP A 181 1.68 8.67 -1.92
C ASP A 181 0.62 8.61 -0.80
N PRO A 182 -0.22 9.65 -0.63
CA PRO A 182 -1.27 9.67 0.39
C PRO A 182 -2.34 8.59 0.23
N GLU A 183 -2.42 7.90 -0.91
CA GLU A 183 -3.26 6.72 -1.08
C GLU A 183 -2.75 5.52 -0.24
N PHE A 184 -1.43 5.37 -0.11
CA PHE A 184 -0.80 4.23 0.57
C PHE A 184 -0.19 4.58 1.93
N PHE A 185 0.11 5.86 2.17
CA PHE A 185 0.79 6.31 3.38
C PHE A 185 0.09 7.52 4.01
N ALA A 186 -0.15 7.45 5.31
CA ALA A 186 -0.67 8.57 6.08
C ALA A 186 0.46 9.29 6.82
N CYS A 187 0.50 10.60 6.71
CA CYS A 187 1.31 11.44 7.59
C CYS A 187 0.48 11.94 8.77
N THR A 188 0.96 11.68 9.98
CA THR A 188 0.41 12.24 11.21
C THR A 188 1.39 13.22 11.85
N ASN A 189 0.92 14.40 12.23
CA ASN A 189 1.71 15.39 12.94
C ASN A 189 1.51 15.23 14.45
N ALA A 190 2.25 14.30 15.06
CA ALA A 190 2.15 14.01 16.49
C ALA A 190 2.94 15.00 17.37
N ALA A 191 3.93 15.70 16.79
CA ALA A 191 4.78 16.67 17.48
C ALA A 191 5.16 17.83 16.54
N VAL A 192 5.67 18.92 17.14
CA VAL A 192 6.06 20.15 16.43
C VAL A 192 7.14 19.84 15.39
N GLY A 193 6.89 20.19 14.12
CA GLY A 193 7.84 20.00 13.02
C GLY A 193 8.11 18.55 12.59
N GLU A 194 7.44 17.56 13.19
CA GLU A 194 7.65 16.15 12.89
C GLU A 194 6.43 15.53 12.18
N GLY A 195 6.67 14.88 11.05
CA GLY A 195 5.71 14.02 10.36
C GLY A 195 6.02 12.57 10.67
N VAL A 196 5.04 11.83 11.20
CA VAL A 196 5.14 10.39 11.45
C VAL A 196 4.38 9.67 10.35
N CYS A 197 5.11 8.90 9.55
CA CYS A 197 4.55 8.10 8.47
C CYS A 197 4.04 6.75 8.99
N SER A 198 2.85 6.38 8.55
CA SER A 198 2.29 5.05 8.74
C SER A 198 1.67 4.57 7.43
N GLU A 199 1.70 3.26 7.18
CA GLU A 199 0.95 2.67 6.07
C GLU A 199 -0.56 2.81 6.32
N VAL A 200 -1.29 3.09 5.24
CA VAL A 200 -2.75 3.01 5.24
C VAL A 200 -3.14 1.56 5.11
N ASP A 201 -3.91 1.04 6.07
CA ASP A 201 -4.52 -0.28 5.95
C ASP A 201 -5.68 -0.22 4.94
N LEU A 202 -5.37 -0.48 3.67
CA LEU A 202 -6.35 -0.52 2.60
C LEU A 202 -7.33 -1.69 2.76
N CYS A 203 -6.91 -2.79 3.38
CA CYS A 203 -7.75 -3.96 3.60
C CYS A 203 -8.84 -3.73 4.66
N ALA A 204 -8.65 -2.78 5.58
CA ALA A 204 -9.63 -2.45 6.62
C ALA A 204 -10.95 -1.89 6.08
N THR A 205 -10.98 -1.36 4.86
CA THR A 205 -12.18 -0.78 4.24
C THR A 205 -12.49 -1.50 2.94
N ASP A 206 -13.74 -1.95 2.78
CA ASP A 206 -14.25 -2.60 1.56
C ASP A 206 -13.36 -3.76 1.06
N ASN A 207 -12.70 -4.48 1.99
CA ASN A 207 -11.76 -5.56 1.68
C ASN A 207 -10.69 -5.13 0.65
N GLY A 208 -10.19 -3.89 0.73
CA GLY A 208 -9.23 -3.34 -0.23
C GLY A 208 -9.73 -3.25 -1.67
N GLY A 209 -11.05 -3.34 -1.90
CA GLY A 209 -11.65 -3.42 -3.23
C GLY A 209 -11.70 -4.83 -3.81
N CYS A 210 -11.29 -5.87 -3.06
CA CYS A 210 -11.28 -7.26 -3.52
C CYS A 210 -12.67 -7.92 -3.58
N GLY A 211 -13.72 -7.21 -3.18
CA GLY A 211 -15.08 -7.72 -3.22
C GLY A 211 -15.40 -8.67 -2.05
N ASP A 212 -16.19 -9.72 -2.33
CA ASP A 212 -16.76 -10.59 -1.31
C ASP A 212 -15.66 -11.29 -0.48
N PRO A 213 -15.58 -11.08 0.85
CA PRO A 213 -14.59 -11.73 1.71
C PRO A 213 -14.76 -13.25 1.83
N GLU A 214 -15.91 -13.82 1.45
CA GLU A 214 -16.06 -15.28 1.34
C GLU A 214 -15.35 -15.83 0.08
N ARG A 215 -15.01 -14.96 -0.87
CA ARG A 215 -14.37 -15.30 -2.15
C ARG A 215 -12.92 -14.82 -2.25
N TYR A 216 -12.63 -13.61 -1.76
CA TYR A 216 -11.30 -13.01 -1.83
C TYR A 216 -10.83 -12.48 -0.47
N GLU A 217 -9.57 -12.71 -0.17
CA GLU A 217 -8.83 -12.11 0.93
C GLU A 217 -7.95 -10.97 0.41
N CYS A 218 -8.06 -9.80 1.03
CA CYS A 218 -7.17 -8.69 0.74
C CYS A 218 -5.78 -8.93 1.34
N VAL A 219 -4.76 -8.88 0.49
CA VAL A 219 -3.35 -9.02 0.86
C VAL A 219 -2.66 -7.65 0.75
N PRO A 220 -2.25 -7.04 1.86
CA PRO A 220 -1.66 -5.70 1.84
C PRO A 220 -0.26 -5.70 1.22
N VAL A 221 -0.03 -4.81 0.25
CA VAL A 221 1.29 -4.59 -0.37
C VAL A 221 1.77 -3.18 -0.07
N SER A 222 2.95 -3.06 0.53
CA SER A 222 3.50 -1.75 0.93
C SER A 222 3.71 -0.83 -0.28
N GLY A 223 3.11 0.36 -0.22
CA GLY A 223 3.23 1.40 -1.26
C GLY A 223 2.55 1.08 -2.58
N GLN A 224 1.67 0.08 -2.62
CA GLN A 224 0.94 -0.36 -3.81
C GLN A 224 -0.51 -0.72 -3.46
N ALA A 225 -1.35 -0.91 -4.48
CA ALA A 225 -2.68 -1.48 -4.28
C ALA A 225 -2.57 -2.90 -3.71
N PRO A 226 -3.51 -3.33 -2.83
CA PRO A 226 -3.49 -4.67 -2.29
C PRO A 226 -3.75 -5.70 -3.40
N LEU A 227 -3.23 -6.91 -3.20
CA LEU A 227 -3.56 -8.05 -4.05
C LEU A 227 -4.83 -8.74 -3.53
N CYS A 228 -5.62 -9.26 -4.45
CA CYS A 228 -6.85 -9.98 -4.12
C CYS A 228 -6.62 -11.49 -4.23
N LYS A 229 -6.38 -12.13 -3.08
CA LYS A 229 -6.15 -13.57 -3.01
C LYS A 229 -7.48 -14.32 -3.00
N PHE A 230 -7.75 -15.13 -4.01
CA PHE A 230 -8.89 -16.03 -4.06
C PHE A 230 -8.78 -17.11 -2.98
N VAL A 231 -9.81 -17.21 -2.13
CA VAL A 231 -9.88 -18.15 -0.98
C VAL A 231 -11.06 -19.11 -1.06
N ALA A 232 -11.96 -18.93 -2.02
CA ALA A 232 -13.09 -19.82 -2.26
C ALA A 232 -12.70 -21.09 -3.04
N SER A 233 -13.69 -21.94 -3.30
CA SER A 233 -13.59 -23.03 -4.27
C SER A 233 -13.96 -22.51 -5.65
N CYS A 234 -13.16 -22.87 -6.66
CA CYS A 234 -13.54 -22.67 -8.05
C CYS A 234 -14.69 -23.57 -8.49
N ASP A 235 -14.86 -24.71 -7.84
CA ASP A 235 -15.89 -25.69 -8.16
C ASP A 235 -17.12 -25.39 -7.28
N VAL A 236 -18.16 -24.81 -7.88
CA VAL A 236 -19.37 -24.31 -7.21
C VAL A 236 -20.56 -25.21 -7.55
N GLU A 237 -21.31 -25.64 -6.54
CA GLU A 237 -22.51 -26.48 -6.71
C GLU A 237 -23.77 -25.61 -6.95
N HIS A 238 -24.43 -25.84 -8.09
CA HIS A 238 -25.69 -25.22 -8.48
C HIS A 238 -26.82 -26.23 -8.45
N VAL A 239 -27.89 -25.95 -7.71
CA VAL A 239 -29.12 -26.76 -7.76
C VAL A 239 -29.98 -26.23 -8.90
N VAL A 240 -30.14 -27.03 -9.96
CA VAL A 240 -30.93 -26.61 -11.12
C VAL A 240 -32.42 -26.91 -10.93
N PRO A 241 -33.33 -25.97 -11.28
CA PRO A 241 -34.77 -26.17 -11.10
C PRO A 241 -35.31 -27.37 -11.89
N LEU A 242 -36.13 -28.20 -11.23
CA LEU A 242 -36.94 -29.22 -11.91
C LEU A 242 -38.14 -28.54 -12.57
N LEU A 243 -38.27 -28.72 -13.89
CA LEU A 243 -39.34 -28.14 -14.70
C LEU A 243 -40.59 -29.02 -14.73
N GLU A 244 -40.40 -30.31 -14.93
CA GLU A 244 -41.46 -31.29 -15.06
C GLU A 244 -40.93 -32.71 -14.84
N ASP A 245 -41.75 -33.57 -14.26
CA ASP A 245 -41.50 -35.00 -14.15
C ASP A 245 -42.77 -35.82 -14.41
N THR A 246 -42.59 -37.05 -14.88
CA THR A 246 -43.68 -38.01 -15.06
C THR A 246 -43.10 -39.41 -15.34
N PHE A 247 -43.94 -40.39 -15.60
CA PHE A 247 -43.50 -41.70 -16.09
C PHE A 247 -44.43 -42.20 -17.20
N THR A 248 -43.93 -43.14 -18.00
CA THR A 248 -44.71 -43.83 -19.03
C THR A 248 -44.93 -45.29 -18.64
N SER A 249 -45.95 -45.92 -19.22
CA SER A 249 -46.30 -47.32 -18.97
C SER A 249 -46.52 -48.05 -20.28
N PHE A 250 -45.77 -49.13 -20.51
CA PHE A 250 -45.99 -50.00 -21.67
C PHE A 250 -47.39 -50.64 -21.67
N PHE A 251 -47.94 -50.92 -20.48
CA PHE A 251 -49.25 -51.55 -20.35
C PHE A 251 -50.40 -50.56 -20.62
N GLU A 252 -50.19 -49.28 -20.35
CA GLU A 252 -51.15 -48.19 -20.58
C GLU A 252 -50.55 -47.14 -21.55
N PRO A 253 -50.34 -47.50 -22.83
CA PRO A 253 -49.41 -46.78 -23.68
C PRO A 253 -49.87 -45.38 -24.13
N LEU A 254 -51.15 -45.06 -23.95
CA LEU A 254 -51.76 -43.78 -24.32
C LEU A 254 -52.09 -42.90 -23.09
N THR A 255 -51.77 -43.35 -21.89
CA THR A 255 -52.09 -42.64 -20.64
C THR A 255 -50.92 -41.74 -20.23
N SER A 256 -51.21 -40.48 -19.89
CA SER A 256 -50.27 -39.61 -19.17
C SER A 256 -50.44 -39.78 -17.66
N PHE A 257 -49.33 -39.74 -16.94
CA PHE A 257 -49.26 -39.93 -15.50
C PHE A 257 -48.74 -38.69 -14.75
N ALA A 258 -48.73 -37.51 -15.37
CA ALA A 258 -48.21 -36.27 -14.79
C ALA A 258 -48.78 -35.92 -13.40
N GLU A 259 -50.05 -36.23 -13.16
CA GLU A 259 -50.73 -35.92 -11.88
C GLU A 259 -50.40 -36.93 -10.76
N LYS A 260 -49.57 -37.95 -11.02
CA LYS A 260 -49.22 -38.95 -10.01
C LYS A 260 -48.16 -38.37 -9.07
N PRO A 261 -48.35 -38.49 -7.74
CA PRO A 261 -47.42 -37.95 -6.75
C PRO A 261 -46.13 -38.77 -6.60
N PHE A 262 -45.86 -39.70 -7.51
CA PHE A 262 -44.69 -40.58 -7.49
C PHE A 262 -44.20 -40.86 -8.90
N LEU A 263 -42.93 -41.23 -8.98
CA LEU A 263 -42.27 -41.74 -10.17
C LEU A 263 -42.02 -43.24 -10.00
N VAL A 264 -42.08 -43.99 -11.09
CA VAL A 264 -41.88 -45.44 -11.05
C VAL A 264 -41.03 -45.90 -12.23
N VAL A 265 -40.10 -46.79 -11.92
CA VAL A 265 -39.31 -47.53 -12.90
C VAL A 265 -39.62 -49.00 -12.70
N ASN A 266 -40.10 -49.69 -13.74
CA ASN A 266 -40.43 -51.11 -13.68
C ASN A 266 -39.79 -51.85 -14.85
N PRO A 267 -39.18 -53.04 -14.62
CA PRO A 267 -38.57 -53.82 -15.68
C PRO A 267 -39.61 -54.60 -16.53
N PRO A 268 -39.21 -55.09 -17.71
CA PRO A 268 -40.04 -55.96 -18.54
C PRO A 268 -40.51 -57.23 -17.83
N GLU A 269 -41.70 -57.72 -18.20
CA GLU A 269 -42.27 -58.98 -17.71
C GLU A 269 -42.49 -59.06 -16.19
N ARG A 270 -42.34 -57.95 -15.47
CA ARG A 270 -42.57 -57.88 -14.02
C ARG A 270 -43.80 -57.06 -13.71
N SER A 271 -44.42 -57.42 -12.60
CA SER A 271 -45.44 -56.60 -11.99
C SER A 271 -45.26 -56.57 -10.49
N SER A 272 -45.48 -55.40 -9.91
CA SER A 272 -45.42 -55.19 -8.47
C SER A 272 -46.55 -54.23 -8.09
N THR A 273 -47.19 -54.54 -6.96
CA THR A 273 -48.30 -53.73 -6.43
C THR A 273 -47.85 -53.05 -5.16
N TYR A 274 -48.14 -51.77 -5.08
CA TYR A 274 -47.78 -50.88 -4.00
C TYR A 274 -49.05 -50.43 -3.32
N ARG A 275 -49.06 -50.49 -2.00
CA ARG A 275 -50.20 -50.10 -1.16
C ARG A 275 -49.80 -49.34 0.09
N ALA A 276 -48.50 -49.12 0.27
CA ALA A 276 -47.97 -48.63 1.53
C ALA A 276 -48.01 -47.10 1.61
N VAL A 277 -47.79 -46.42 0.49
CA VAL A 277 -47.88 -44.94 0.37
C VAL A 277 -48.95 -44.56 -0.66
N TYR A 278 -48.87 -45.13 -1.86
CA TYR A 278 -49.86 -44.96 -2.93
C TYR A 278 -50.39 -46.32 -3.38
N GLU A 279 -51.70 -46.41 -3.69
CA GLU A 279 -52.28 -47.60 -4.29
C GLU A 279 -52.04 -47.58 -5.82
N TYR A 280 -51.06 -48.37 -6.26
CA TYR A 280 -50.71 -48.47 -7.68
C TYR A 280 -50.14 -49.85 -8.00
N THR A 281 -50.39 -50.35 -9.21
CA THR A 281 -49.78 -51.59 -9.72
C THR A 281 -48.97 -51.24 -10.94
N ALA A 282 -47.63 -51.32 -10.83
CA ALA A 282 -46.76 -51.26 -11.99
C ALA A 282 -46.76 -52.64 -12.68
N SER A 283 -47.18 -52.69 -13.94
CA SER A 283 -47.16 -53.90 -14.77
C SER A 283 -46.47 -53.59 -16.08
N GLN A 284 -45.53 -54.45 -16.51
CA GLN A 284 -44.71 -54.20 -17.72
C GLN A 284 -43.82 -52.95 -17.60
N PRO A 285 -42.91 -52.66 -18.55
CA PRO A 285 -41.96 -51.58 -18.41
C PRO A 285 -42.60 -50.25 -18.03
N HIS A 286 -42.00 -49.59 -17.04
CA HIS A 286 -42.27 -48.20 -16.72
C HIS A 286 -40.93 -47.46 -16.74
N GLU A 287 -40.92 -46.28 -17.36
CA GLU A 287 -39.75 -45.40 -17.43
C GLU A 287 -40.14 -44.04 -16.87
N SER A 288 -39.33 -43.50 -15.97
CA SER A 288 -39.56 -42.17 -15.40
C SER A 288 -38.74 -41.11 -16.15
N TYR A 289 -39.30 -39.92 -16.30
CA TYR A 289 -38.73 -38.81 -17.04
C TYR A 289 -38.65 -37.58 -16.14
N LEU A 290 -37.51 -36.89 -16.20
CA LEU A 290 -37.22 -35.68 -15.42
C LEU A 290 -36.70 -34.61 -16.37
N SER A 291 -37.16 -33.37 -16.27
CA SER A 291 -36.61 -32.26 -17.03
C SER A 291 -36.15 -31.12 -16.12
N PHE A 292 -34.95 -30.61 -16.33
CA PHE A 292 -34.35 -29.55 -15.53
C PHE A 292 -34.02 -28.31 -16.39
N ASP A 293 -34.06 -27.15 -15.75
CA ASP A 293 -33.74 -25.85 -16.33
C ASP A 293 -32.26 -25.51 -16.14
N LEU A 294 -31.55 -25.15 -17.22
CA LEU A 294 -30.13 -24.81 -17.18
C LEU A 294 -29.87 -23.30 -17.27
N ARG A 295 -30.92 -22.46 -17.41
CA ARG A 295 -30.78 -21.02 -17.70
C ARG A 295 -30.16 -20.19 -16.59
N GLU A 296 -30.25 -20.65 -15.35
CA GLU A 296 -29.69 -19.92 -14.19
C GLU A 296 -28.21 -20.23 -13.94
N LEU A 297 -27.62 -21.16 -14.70
CA LEU A 297 -26.19 -21.44 -14.59
C LEU A 297 -25.38 -20.31 -15.21
N PRO A 298 -24.20 -19.97 -14.64
CA PRO A 298 -23.38 -18.92 -15.19
C PRO A 298 -22.82 -19.31 -16.56
N ASP A 299 -22.76 -18.33 -17.47
CA ASP A 299 -22.26 -18.50 -18.83
C ASP A 299 -20.72 -18.52 -18.85
N GLY A 300 -20.13 -19.19 -19.84
CA GLY A 300 -18.67 -19.23 -20.05
C GLY A 300 -17.89 -20.16 -19.11
N PHE A 301 -18.56 -20.78 -18.12
CA PHE A 301 -17.94 -21.72 -17.19
C PHE A 301 -18.41 -23.16 -17.42
N PRO A 302 -17.47 -24.13 -17.45
CA PRO A 302 -17.80 -25.51 -17.78
C PRO A 302 -18.47 -26.24 -16.62
N VAL A 303 -19.44 -27.08 -16.94
CA VAL A 303 -20.01 -28.08 -16.01
C VAL A 303 -19.06 -29.26 -15.90
N ILE A 304 -18.51 -29.51 -14.72
CA ILE A 304 -17.52 -30.57 -14.45
C ILE A 304 -18.09 -31.72 -13.62
N GLY A 305 -19.26 -31.53 -13.00
CA GLY A 305 -19.90 -32.52 -12.15
C GLY A 305 -21.42 -32.46 -12.26
N ALA A 306 -22.07 -33.61 -12.11
CA ALA A 306 -23.52 -33.72 -12.08
C ALA A 306 -23.93 -34.78 -11.07
N ARG A 307 -24.80 -34.41 -10.13
CA ARG A 307 -25.36 -35.28 -9.10
C ARG A 307 -26.88 -35.25 -9.16
N LEU A 308 -27.50 -36.33 -9.61
CA LEU A 308 -28.95 -36.51 -9.50
C LEU A 308 -29.27 -37.18 -8.17
N ASN A 309 -30.11 -36.53 -7.35
CA ASN A 309 -30.60 -37.04 -6.08
C ASN A 309 -32.09 -37.34 -6.19
N MET A 310 -32.51 -38.47 -5.60
CA MET A 310 -33.91 -38.86 -5.48
C MET A 310 -34.14 -39.52 -4.12
N VAL A 311 -35.39 -39.52 -3.65
CA VAL A 311 -35.78 -40.28 -2.46
C VAL A 311 -36.67 -41.43 -2.89
N GLY A 312 -36.15 -42.64 -2.77
CA GLY A 312 -36.90 -43.87 -3.03
C GLY A 312 -37.57 -44.35 -1.76
N PHE A 313 -38.86 -44.69 -1.80
CA PHE A 313 -39.61 -45.14 -0.62
C PHE A 313 -40.15 -46.56 -0.74
N ASP A 314 -40.19 -47.12 -1.95
CA ASP A 314 -40.62 -48.49 -2.19
C ASP A 314 -39.89 -49.10 -3.40
N GLY A 315 -39.93 -50.42 -3.52
CA GLY A 315 -39.24 -51.15 -4.57
C GLY A 315 -39.31 -52.66 -4.39
N HIS A 316 -39.05 -53.39 -5.48
CA HIS A 316 -39.08 -54.84 -5.48
C HIS A 316 -37.95 -55.45 -6.30
N ALA A 317 -37.28 -56.44 -5.69
CA ALA A 317 -36.16 -57.16 -6.27
C ALA A 317 -36.61 -58.52 -6.82
N TRP A 318 -36.40 -58.78 -8.11
CA TRP A 318 -36.66 -60.10 -8.72
C TRP A 318 -35.37 -60.91 -9.00
N GLY A 319 -34.23 -60.46 -8.44
CA GLY A 319 -32.90 -60.99 -8.77
C GLY A 319 -32.33 -60.37 -10.06
N GLY A 320 -31.05 -60.62 -10.36
CA GLY A 320 -30.36 -60.03 -11.52
C GLY A 320 -29.73 -58.65 -11.25
N ASN A 321 -29.53 -57.87 -12.31
CA ASN A 321 -29.02 -56.50 -12.23
C ASN A 321 -30.06 -55.59 -11.54
N ARG A 322 -29.61 -54.87 -10.51
CA ARG A 322 -30.47 -54.15 -9.58
C ARG A 322 -30.38 -52.63 -9.73
N ASP A 323 -29.63 -52.18 -10.71
CA ASP A 323 -29.34 -50.77 -10.88
C ASP A 323 -30.49 -50.09 -11.62
N THR A 324 -30.83 -48.87 -11.17
CA THR A 324 -31.58 -47.92 -11.98
C THR A 324 -30.57 -47.05 -12.71
N TYR A 325 -30.70 -46.96 -14.02
CA TYR A 325 -29.79 -46.20 -14.89
C TYR A 325 -30.39 -44.85 -15.25
N ILE A 326 -29.50 -43.87 -15.36
CA ILE A 326 -29.81 -42.52 -15.86
C ILE A 326 -29.41 -42.48 -17.33
N ASN A 327 -30.30 -41.98 -18.17
CA ASN A 327 -30.09 -41.81 -19.60
C ASN A 327 -30.46 -40.38 -19.99
N LEU A 328 -29.83 -39.84 -21.02
CA LEU A 328 -30.18 -38.55 -21.61
C LEU A 328 -31.24 -38.77 -22.70
N VAL A 329 -32.26 -37.91 -22.73
CA VAL A 329 -33.29 -37.92 -23.78
C VAL A 329 -33.43 -36.55 -24.45
N SER A 330 -34.13 -36.51 -25.57
CA SER A 330 -34.53 -35.26 -26.21
C SER A 330 -35.50 -34.46 -25.32
N ASN A 331 -35.49 -33.14 -25.50
CA ASN A 331 -36.25 -32.20 -24.67
C ASN A 331 -37.69 -31.96 -25.17
N GLU A 332 -38.06 -32.56 -26.31
CA GLU A 332 -39.34 -32.36 -26.99
C GLU A 332 -40.45 -33.20 -26.35
N TRP A 333 -40.79 -32.89 -25.11
CA TRP A 333 -41.91 -33.51 -24.41
C TRP A 333 -42.49 -32.60 -23.32
N ARG A 334 -43.71 -32.94 -22.92
CA ARG A 334 -44.49 -32.27 -21.88
C ARG A 334 -45.10 -33.33 -20.97
N ALA A 335 -44.97 -33.20 -19.66
CA ALA A 335 -45.42 -34.23 -18.72
C ALA A 335 -46.90 -34.62 -18.90
N ASP A 336 -47.78 -33.63 -19.09
CA ASP A 336 -49.22 -33.79 -19.26
C ASP A 336 -49.63 -34.44 -20.60
N GLU A 337 -48.71 -34.51 -21.57
CA GLU A 337 -48.93 -35.13 -22.88
C GLU A 337 -48.11 -36.42 -23.07
N LEU A 338 -47.10 -36.64 -22.24
CA LEU A 338 -46.18 -37.77 -22.35
C LEU A 338 -46.89 -39.09 -22.04
N ASN A 339 -46.69 -40.07 -22.91
CA ASN A 339 -47.16 -41.44 -22.80
C ASN A 339 -46.12 -42.37 -23.47
N TRP A 340 -46.40 -43.66 -23.52
CA TRP A 340 -45.42 -44.63 -24.05
C TRP A 340 -45.18 -44.47 -25.55
N GLU A 341 -46.21 -44.14 -26.33
CA GLU A 341 -46.12 -44.06 -27.80
C GLU A 341 -45.36 -42.82 -28.29
N ASN A 342 -45.32 -41.75 -27.48
CA ASN A 342 -44.60 -40.51 -27.79
C ASN A 342 -43.38 -40.26 -26.87
N ALA A 343 -42.86 -41.31 -26.25
CA ALA A 343 -41.67 -41.22 -25.42
C ALA A 343 -40.48 -40.59 -26.18
N PRO A 344 -39.74 -39.64 -25.59
CA PRO A 344 -38.67 -38.92 -26.28
C PRO A 344 -37.50 -39.85 -26.64
N GLU A 345 -36.81 -39.52 -27.74
CA GLU A 345 -35.63 -40.26 -28.18
C GLU A 345 -34.55 -40.28 -27.10
N THR A 346 -33.93 -41.45 -26.88
CA THR A 346 -32.77 -41.61 -26.00
C THR A 346 -31.49 -41.27 -26.75
N LEU A 347 -30.79 -40.24 -26.28
CA LEU A 347 -29.60 -39.68 -26.92
C LEU A 347 -28.31 -40.31 -26.39
N ALA A 348 -28.28 -40.66 -25.11
CA ALA A 348 -27.17 -41.37 -24.48
C ALA A 348 -27.67 -42.23 -23.32
N GLU A 349 -27.07 -43.40 -23.13
CA GLU A 349 -27.48 -44.38 -22.13
C GLU A 349 -26.43 -44.55 -21.02
N ARG A 350 -26.91 -44.93 -19.82
CA ARG A 350 -26.06 -45.31 -18.67
C ARG A 350 -25.07 -44.24 -18.22
N LEU A 351 -25.53 -42.99 -18.14
CA LEU A 351 -24.79 -41.83 -17.65
C LEU A 351 -24.72 -41.77 -16.12
N GLY A 352 -24.78 -42.91 -15.44
CA GLY A 352 -24.91 -43.00 -14.00
C GLY A 352 -25.96 -44.02 -13.59
N PHE A 353 -25.84 -44.48 -12.35
CA PHE A 353 -26.75 -45.45 -11.79
C PHE A 353 -26.71 -45.41 -10.27
N TRP A 354 -27.74 -45.97 -9.65
CA TRP A 354 -27.74 -46.31 -8.24
C TRP A 354 -28.45 -47.64 -8.00
N PHE A 355 -28.20 -48.20 -6.84
CA PHE A 355 -28.89 -49.38 -6.35
C PHE A 355 -29.74 -49.03 -5.13
N LEU A 356 -31.05 -49.24 -5.23
CA LEU A 356 -31.99 -49.09 -4.12
C LEU A 356 -32.36 -50.49 -3.60
N TRP A 357 -31.99 -50.82 -2.37
CA TRP A 357 -32.44 -52.06 -1.73
C TRP A 357 -33.69 -51.85 -0.87
N GLN A 358 -34.80 -52.47 -1.27
CA GLN A 358 -36.04 -52.55 -0.51
C GLN A 358 -36.37 -54.01 -0.15
N ASN A 359 -36.75 -54.26 1.10
CA ASN A 359 -36.98 -55.60 1.65
C ASN A 359 -38.45 -56.06 1.58
N GLY A 360 -39.28 -55.40 0.76
CA GLY A 360 -40.67 -55.79 0.45
C GLY A 360 -41.69 -55.80 1.60
N ASN A 361 -41.27 -55.65 2.86
CA ASN A 361 -42.14 -55.79 4.03
C ASN A 361 -42.55 -54.44 4.67
N SER A 362 -41.89 -53.33 4.34
CA SER A 362 -42.26 -51.98 4.76
C SER A 362 -41.62 -50.94 3.85
N PRO A 363 -42.34 -49.88 3.44
CA PRO A 363 -41.73 -48.77 2.74
C PRO A 363 -40.72 -48.10 3.67
N VAL A 364 -39.49 -47.95 3.21
CA VAL A 364 -38.45 -47.23 3.93
C VAL A 364 -37.91 -46.18 2.98
N GLU A 365 -38.02 -44.93 3.38
CA GLU A 365 -37.42 -43.81 2.65
C GLU A 365 -35.89 -43.97 2.64
N ARG A 366 -35.32 -43.86 1.45
CA ARG A 366 -33.89 -43.98 1.21
C ARG A 366 -33.47 -42.92 0.21
N PRO A 367 -32.61 -41.97 0.59
CA PRO A 367 -31.95 -41.11 -0.38
C PRO A 367 -31.05 -41.97 -1.26
N VAL A 368 -31.15 -41.76 -2.57
CA VAL A 368 -30.25 -42.34 -3.56
C VAL A 368 -29.72 -41.21 -4.43
N PHE A 369 -28.50 -41.38 -4.92
CA PHE A 369 -27.89 -40.43 -5.82
C PHE A 369 -26.97 -41.13 -6.79
N ALA A 370 -26.72 -40.50 -7.93
CA ALA A 370 -25.61 -40.82 -8.80
C ALA A 370 -24.82 -39.55 -9.10
N GLU A 371 -23.53 -39.60 -8.83
CA GLU A 371 -22.56 -38.64 -9.34
C GLU A 371 -21.96 -39.18 -10.64
N SER A 372 -21.98 -38.39 -11.70
CA SER A 372 -21.42 -38.82 -12.99
C SER A 372 -20.75 -37.67 -13.74
N ALA A 373 -19.48 -37.88 -14.06
CA ALA A 373 -18.73 -37.01 -14.96
C ALA A 373 -19.21 -37.14 -16.40
N GLU A 374 -19.71 -38.31 -16.80
CA GLU A 374 -20.29 -38.55 -18.12
C GLU A 374 -21.57 -37.73 -18.30
N LEU A 375 -22.47 -37.72 -17.30
CA LEU A 375 -23.65 -36.86 -17.32
C LEU A 375 -23.28 -35.38 -17.37
N ALA A 376 -22.29 -34.96 -16.59
CA ALA A 376 -21.78 -33.59 -16.61
C ALA A 376 -21.28 -33.19 -18.00
N SER A 377 -20.45 -34.05 -18.62
CA SER A 377 -19.93 -33.84 -19.97
C SER A 377 -21.03 -33.73 -21.02
N MET A 378 -22.06 -34.58 -20.93
CA MET A 378 -23.20 -34.50 -21.85
C MET A 378 -24.02 -33.23 -21.65
N ILE A 379 -24.19 -32.76 -20.40
CA ILE A 379 -24.87 -31.50 -20.12
C ILE A 379 -24.06 -30.32 -20.66
N GLU A 380 -22.75 -30.33 -20.49
CA GLU A 380 -21.84 -29.29 -21.00
C GLU A 380 -21.89 -29.18 -22.53
N GLU A 381 -21.81 -30.30 -23.26
CA GLU A 381 -21.92 -30.31 -24.72
C GLU A 381 -23.24 -29.68 -25.19
N ARG A 382 -24.34 -29.99 -24.49
CA ARG A 382 -25.67 -29.45 -24.81
C ARG A 382 -25.76 -27.96 -24.49
N ARG A 383 -25.16 -27.49 -23.39
CA ARG A 383 -25.08 -26.06 -23.07
C ARG A 383 -24.27 -25.30 -24.12
N ALA A 384 -23.16 -25.87 -24.59
CA ALA A 384 -22.35 -25.27 -25.65
C ALA A 384 -23.14 -25.12 -26.98
N ASP A 385 -24.10 -26.01 -27.24
CA ASP A 385 -25.04 -25.91 -28.37
C ASP A 385 -26.21 -24.93 -28.13
N GLY A 386 -26.23 -24.22 -26.99
CA GLY A 386 -27.29 -23.28 -26.62
C GLY A 386 -28.56 -23.94 -26.09
N VAL A 387 -28.48 -25.20 -25.63
CA VAL A 387 -29.62 -25.91 -25.06
C VAL A 387 -29.83 -25.48 -23.59
N GLU A 388 -30.98 -24.88 -23.32
CA GLU A 388 -31.36 -24.33 -22.01
C GLU A 388 -32.03 -25.33 -21.05
N ARG A 389 -32.18 -26.58 -21.47
CA ARG A 389 -32.91 -27.63 -20.75
C ARG A 389 -32.20 -28.97 -20.88
N VAL A 390 -32.22 -29.78 -19.82
CA VAL A 390 -31.80 -31.19 -19.89
C VAL A 390 -32.94 -32.10 -19.45
N SER A 391 -33.23 -33.13 -20.25
CA SER A 391 -34.19 -34.16 -19.91
C SER A 391 -33.51 -35.52 -19.72
N LEU A 392 -33.87 -36.20 -18.63
CA LEU A 392 -33.33 -37.48 -18.21
C LEU A 392 -34.43 -38.54 -18.20
N LYS A 393 -34.04 -39.77 -18.52
CA LYS A 393 -34.88 -40.97 -18.43
C LYS A 393 -34.27 -41.98 -17.47
N LEU A 394 -35.08 -42.48 -16.55
CA LEU A 394 -34.73 -43.53 -15.61
C LEU A 394 -35.35 -44.85 -16.06
N ASN A 395 -34.51 -45.88 -16.19
CA ASN A 395 -34.97 -47.25 -16.45
C ASN A 395 -34.16 -48.27 -15.66
N ALA A 396 -34.72 -49.47 -15.48
CA ALA A 396 -34.05 -50.55 -14.77
C ALA A 396 -34.30 -51.89 -15.48
N PRO A 397 -33.29 -52.74 -15.65
CA PRO A 397 -33.43 -54.01 -16.38
C PRO A 397 -34.05 -55.13 -15.53
N GLY A 398 -34.01 -55.03 -14.20
CA GLY A 398 -34.42 -56.14 -13.32
C GLY A 398 -34.99 -55.75 -11.95
N TYR A 399 -35.17 -54.45 -11.68
CA TYR A 399 -35.56 -53.96 -10.37
C TYR A 399 -36.63 -52.90 -10.49
N THR A 400 -37.71 -53.02 -9.71
CA THR A 400 -38.74 -51.99 -9.68
C THR A 400 -38.42 -51.00 -8.57
N THR A 401 -38.36 -49.71 -8.87
CA THR A 401 -38.12 -48.64 -7.90
C THR A 401 -39.21 -47.58 -7.99
N ILE A 402 -39.52 -46.97 -6.84
CA ILE A 402 -40.47 -45.85 -6.75
C ILE A 402 -39.84 -44.70 -5.99
N TYR A 403 -40.02 -43.50 -6.52
CA TYR A 403 -39.51 -42.25 -5.98
C TYR A 403 -40.63 -41.24 -5.77
N TYR A 404 -40.40 -40.26 -4.91
CA TYR A 404 -41.26 -39.09 -4.85
C TYR A 404 -41.10 -38.24 -6.12
N SER A 405 -42.22 -37.67 -6.58
CA SER A 405 -42.27 -36.73 -7.70
C SER A 405 -42.16 -35.27 -7.24
N SER A 406 -42.16 -34.35 -8.19
CA SER A 406 -42.27 -32.91 -8.00
C SER A 406 -43.50 -32.48 -7.18
N GLU A 407 -44.59 -33.26 -7.22
CA GLU A 407 -45.85 -33.01 -6.51
C GLU A 407 -45.80 -33.34 -5.01
N HIS A 408 -44.70 -33.93 -4.52
CA HIS A 408 -44.58 -34.25 -3.10
C HIS A 408 -44.51 -32.98 -2.23
N GLU A 409 -45.20 -32.95 -1.09
CA GLU A 409 -45.32 -31.75 -0.24
C GLU A 409 -43.96 -31.27 0.30
N GLU A 410 -43.10 -32.19 0.74
CA GLU A 410 -41.76 -31.91 1.26
C GLU A 410 -40.75 -31.70 0.13
N ALA A 411 -40.19 -30.48 0.03
CA ALA A 411 -39.29 -30.10 -1.06
C ALA A 411 -37.98 -30.91 -1.08
N GLU A 412 -37.43 -31.29 0.07
CA GLU A 412 -36.20 -32.11 0.14
C GLU A 412 -36.37 -33.53 -0.40
N LYS A 413 -37.60 -34.01 -0.57
CA LYS A 413 -37.90 -35.35 -1.10
C LYS A 413 -38.04 -35.38 -2.62
N ARG A 414 -38.20 -34.21 -3.25
CA ARG A 414 -38.38 -34.08 -4.70
C ARG A 414 -37.09 -34.40 -5.46
N PRO A 415 -37.16 -34.79 -6.74
CA PRO A 415 -35.96 -34.99 -7.56
C PRO A 415 -35.12 -33.71 -7.62
N ARG A 416 -33.80 -33.85 -7.41
CA ARG A 416 -32.87 -32.71 -7.36
C ARG A 416 -31.61 -33.01 -8.16
N LEU A 417 -31.39 -32.24 -9.23
CA LEU A 417 -30.13 -32.24 -9.97
C LEU A 417 -29.25 -31.11 -9.45
N THR A 418 -28.04 -31.46 -9.02
CA THR A 418 -26.99 -30.52 -8.63
C THR A 418 -25.88 -30.61 -9.65
N LEU A 419 -25.44 -29.49 -10.19
CA LEU A 419 -24.34 -29.40 -11.16
C LEU A 419 -23.18 -28.68 -10.52
N THR A 420 -21.96 -29.19 -10.71
CA THR A 420 -20.74 -28.52 -10.28
C THR A 420 -20.17 -27.75 -11.47
N VAL A 421 -20.07 -26.43 -11.34
CA VAL A 421 -19.55 -25.52 -12.35
C VAL A 421 -18.20 -25.00 -11.90
N ARG A 422 -17.21 -24.95 -12.81
CA ARG A 422 -15.89 -24.39 -12.52
C ARG A 422 -15.86 -22.90 -12.87
N GLU A 423 -16.05 -22.05 -11.88
CA GLU A 423 -16.20 -20.59 -12.00
C GLU A 423 -14.88 -19.80 -11.86
N CYS A 424 -13.77 -20.40 -12.24
CA CYS A 424 -12.45 -19.75 -12.25
C CYS A 424 -11.52 -20.45 -13.26
N ASN A 425 -10.48 -19.77 -13.72
CA ASN A 425 -9.40 -20.43 -14.46
C ASN A 425 -8.34 -20.94 -13.48
N GLN A 426 -8.17 -22.25 -13.38
CA GLN A 426 -7.18 -22.88 -12.49
C GLN A 426 -6.30 -23.92 -13.21
N PRO A 427 -5.44 -23.51 -14.16
CA PRO A 427 -4.50 -24.43 -14.81
C PRO A 427 -3.55 -25.06 -13.80
N VAL A 428 -3.28 -26.34 -14.03
CA VAL A 428 -2.22 -27.08 -13.32
C VAL A 428 -0.97 -27.08 -14.19
N LEU A 429 0.05 -26.37 -13.75
CA LEU A 429 1.35 -26.31 -14.40
C LEU A 429 2.23 -27.46 -13.90
N LEU A 430 2.79 -28.21 -14.85
CA LEU A 430 3.83 -29.19 -14.56
C LEU A 430 5.20 -28.55 -14.74
N PRO A 431 6.22 -28.98 -13.99
CA PRO A 431 7.53 -28.35 -14.07
C PRO A 431 8.23 -28.63 -15.40
N ASP A 432 8.78 -27.58 -16.00
CA ASP A 432 9.57 -27.66 -17.23
C ASP A 432 11.02 -28.04 -16.93
N ALA A 433 11.51 -27.76 -15.72
CA ALA A 433 12.83 -28.16 -15.23
C ALA A 433 12.84 -28.53 -13.75
N ASN A 434 13.69 -29.48 -13.35
CA ASN A 434 14.05 -29.80 -11.97
C ASN A 434 15.50 -30.31 -11.86
N ALA A 435 16.13 -30.10 -10.70
CA ALA A 435 17.47 -30.64 -10.43
C ALA A 435 17.77 -30.70 -8.93
N THR A 436 18.52 -31.71 -8.51
CA THR A 436 19.20 -31.75 -7.21
C THR A 436 20.61 -31.20 -7.36
N VAL A 437 21.10 -30.48 -6.36
CA VAL A 437 22.52 -30.10 -6.23
C VAL A 437 23.06 -30.54 -4.89
N ASN A 438 24.36 -30.82 -4.81
CA ASN A 438 24.99 -31.37 -3.62
C ASN A 438 26.35 -30.72 -3.32
N ASN A 439 26.55 -30.26 -2.09
CA ASN A 439 27.77 -29.57 -1.67
C ASN A 439 29.02 -30.46 -1.56
N ARG A 440 28.84 -31.79 -1.53
CA ARG A 440 29.92 -32.80 -1.55
C ARG A 440 30.38 -33.11 -2.96
N GLU A 441 29.58 -32.77 -3.96
CA GLU A 441 29.87 -32.94 -5.38
C GLU A 441 29.64 -31.61 -6.12
N PRO A 442 30.36 -30.55 -5.76
CA PRO A 442 29.90 -29.19 -6.03
C PRO A 442 29.91 -28.80 -7.52
N ASP A 443 30.71 -29.48 -8.34
CA ASP A 443 30.84 -29.23 -9.77
C ASP A 443 30.14 -30.30 -10.62
N THR A 444 29.34 -31.18 -10.00
CA THR A 444 28.57 -32.21 -10.69
C THR A 444 27.12 -31.75 -10.87
N ALA A 445 26.61 -31.84 -12.11
CA ALA A 445 25.18 -31.67 -12.38
C ALA A 445 24.46 -33.00 -12.15
N LEU A 446 23.65 -33.09 -11.09
CA LEU A 446 22.99 -34.34 -10.70
C LEU A 446 21.64 -34.56 -11.39
N GLY A 447 20.95 -33.49 -11.77
CA GLY A 447 19.59 -33.56 -12.31
C GLY A 447 18.60 -34.18 -11.31
N GLU A 448 17.58 -34.89 -11.79
CA GLU A 448 16.57 -35.56 -10.94
C GLU A 448 17.05 -36.90 -10.34
N GLY A 449 17.94 -37.64 -11.01
CA GLY A 449 18.35 -38.96 -10.54
C GLY A 449 17.16 -39.92 -10.28
N GLY A 450 17.06 -40.45 -9.06
CA GLY A 450 15.93 -41.28 -8.60
C GLY A 450 14.81 -40.50 -7.88
N GLY A 451 14.92 -39.18 -7.84
CA GLY A 451 14.04 -38.27 -7.09
C GLY A 451 14.80 -37.02 -6.64
N LEU A 452 14.06 -35.97 -6.31
CA LEU A 452 14.61 -34.68 -5.88
C LEU A 452 14.99 -34.73 -4.40
N VAL A 453 16.25 -34.48 -4.06
CA VAL A 453 16.74 -34.69 -2.68
C VAL A 453 16.98 -33.38 -1.95
N ALA A 454 16.37 -33.23 -0.78
CA ALA A 454 16.74 -32.23 0.21
C ALA A 454 17.31 -32.95 1.45
N ASP A 455 18.58 -32.73 1.79
CA ASP A 455 19.30 -33.37 2.90
C ASP A 455 20.12 -32.34 3.64
N ARG A 456 19.61 -31.87 4.78
CA ARG A 456 20.29 -30.94 5.70
C ARG A 456 21.05 -29.82 4.98
N ASP A 457 22.34 -29.68 5.31
CA ASP A 457 23.27 -28.75 4.69
C ASP A 457 23.89 -29.28 3.39
N ARG A 458 23.56 -30.51 2.97
CA ARG A 458 24.24 -31.24 1.90
C ARG A 458 23.59 -31.06 0.54
N SER A 459 22.29 -31.33 0.47
CA SER A 459 21.55 -31.33 -0.81
C SER A 459 20.32 -30.44 -0.72
N GLU A 460 20.05 -29.76 -1.83
CA GLU A 460 18.85 -28.98 -2.08
C GLU A 460 18.40 -29.25 -3.52
N PHE A 461 17.13 -29.00 -3.81
CA PHE A 461 16.63 -29.19 -5.15
C PHE A 461 15.85 -27.96 -5.64
N TYR A 462 15.77 -27.87 -6.96
CA TYR A 462 15.08 -26.81 -7.67
C TYR A 462 13.99 -27.37 -8.56
N VAL A 463 12.92 -26.60 -8.71
CA VAL A 463 11.82 -26.88 -9.64
C VAL A 463 11.45 -25.57 -10.31
N ARG A 464 11.34 -25.57 -11.64
CA ARG A 464 10.86 -24.41 -12.41
C ARG A 464 9.52 -24.74 -13.05
N PHE A 465 8.64 -23.75 -13.08
CA PHE A 465 7.35 -23.78 -13.76
C PHE A 465 7.28 -22.67 -14.80
N ASP A 466 6.94 -23.04 -16.03
CA ASP A 466 6.59 -22.13 -17.12
C ASP A 466 5.10 -21.75 -17.04
N MET A 467 4.83 -20.45 -16.91
CA MET A 467 3.49 -19.88 -16.83
C MET A 467 3.04 -19.25 -18.15
N SER A 468 3.80 -19.39 -19.24
CA SER A 468 3.48 -18.83 -20.56
C SER A 468 2.16 -19.33 -21.17
N GLN A 469 1.59 -20.41 -20.63
CA GLN A 469 0.26 -20.91 -21.01
C GLN A 469 -0.90 -20.08 -20.44
N ILE A 470 -0.64 -19.21 -19.45
CA ILE A 470 -1.62 -18.26 -18.91
C ILE A 470 -1.61 -17.01 -19.81
N PRO A 471 -2.78 -16.49 -20.23
CA PRO A 471 -2.87 -15.32 -21.10
C PRO A 471 -2.15 -14.10 -20.52
N VAL A 472 -1.43 -13.35 -21.38
CA VAL A 472 -0.78 -12.09 -20.97
C VAL A 472 -1.84 -11.07 -20.57
N GLY A 473 -1.64 -10.42 -19.42
CA GLY A 473 -2.57 -9.45 -18.85
C GLY A 473 -3.68 -10.06 -17.99
N SER A 474 -3.65 -11.38 -17.75
CA SER A 474 -4.45 -12.00 -16.70
C SER A 474 -3.97 -11.61 -15.31
N GLU A 475 -4.89 -11.44 -14.38
CA GLU A 475 -4.56 -11.17 -12.99
C GLU A 475 -4.44 -12.48 -12.22
N ILE A 476 -3.27 -12.74 -11.61
CA ILE A 476 -3.09 -13.91 -10.76
C ILE A 476 -3.73 -13.63 -9.40
N VAL A 477 -4.73 -14.44 -9.04
CA VAL A 477 -5.47 -14.32 -7.77
C VAL A 477 -5.22 -15.51 -6.84
N GLY A 478 -4.47 -16.53 -7.25
CA GLY A 478 -4.12 -17.64 -6.34
C GLY A 478 -2.99 -18.51 -6.86
N ALA A 479 -2.25 -19.12 -5.94
CA ALA A 479 -1.20 -20.07 -6.27
C ALA A 479 -1.07 -21.15 -5.19
N GLN A 480 -0.96 -22.40 -5.63
CA GLN A 480 -0.78 -23.55 -4.74
C GLN A 480 0.27 -24.51 -5.32
N LEU A 481 1.25 -24.88 -4.51
CA LEU A 481 2.27 -25.87 -4.88
C LEU A 481 1.97 -27.21 -4.20
N GLU A 482 1.88 -28.28 -5.00
CA GLU A 482 1.83 -29.66 -4.52
C GLU A 482 3.17 -30.36 -4.80
N LEU A 483 3.76 -30.92 -3.74
CA LEU A 483 4.94 -31.79 -3.79
C LEU A 483 4.59 -33.14 -3.16
N VAL A 484 5.27 -34.21 -3.59
CA VAL A 484 5.09 -35.55 -3.01
C VAL A 484 6.42 -36.07 -2.48
N ALA A 485 6.51 -36.25 -1.16
CA ALA A 485 7.63 -36.91 -0.51
C ALA A 485 7.48 -38.43 -0.67
N ILE A 486 8.43 -39.04 -1.39
CA ILE A 486 8.47 -40.48 -1.63
C ILE A 486 9.39 -41.20 -0.63
N ASP A 487 10.40 -40.50 -0.13
CA ASP A 487 11.27 -40.99 0.93
C ASP A 487 11.61 -39.96 2.00
N ALA A 488 11.82 -40.41 3.23
CA ALA A 488 12.14 -39.56 4.37
C ALA A 488 13.02 -40.31 5.36
N THR A 489 14.08 -39.66 5.84
CA THR A 489 15.03 -40.22 6.81
C THR A 489 15.26 -39.22 7.93
N SER A 490 14.97 -39.64 9.16
CA SER A 490 15.32 -38.87 10.36
C SER A 490 16.78 -39.08 10.76
N PHE A 491 17.47 -37.98 11.00
CA PHE A 491 18.80 -37.88 11.59
C PHE A 491 18.73 -37.27 13.01
N GLY A 492 17.53 -37.22 13.60
CA GLY A 492 17.28 -36.62 14.91
C GLY A 492 16.97 -35.11 14.86
N GLY A 493 16.64 -34.58 13.69
CA GLY A 493 16.05 -33.24 13.53
C GLY A 493 14.52 -33.25 13.62
N ASP A 494 13.91 -32.11 13.26
CA ASP A 494 12.46 -31.88 13.29
C ASP A 494 11.77 -32.14 11.94
N ALA A 495 12.50 -32.68 10.95
CA ALA A 495 12.03 -32.92 9.59
C ALA A 495 11.41 -31.69 8.89
N THR A 496 12.01 -30.52 9.12
CA THR A 496 11.53 -29.23 8.61
C THR A 496 12.23 -28.84 7.31
N PHE A 497 11.46 -28.42 6.33
CA PHE A 497 11.88 -28.01 5.00
C PHE A 497 11.37 -26.61 4.68
N THR A 498 12.13 -25.87 3.89
CA THR A 498 11.78 -24.51 3.46
C THR A 498 11.58 -24.49 1.94
N LEU A 499 10.67 -23.62 1.50
CA LEU A 499 10.46 -23.28 0.10
C LEU A 499 10.93 -21.84 -0.12
N ASP A 500 11.87 -21.63 -1.03
CA ASP A 500 12.40 -20.31 -1.36
C ASP A 500 12.21 -19.99 -2.85
N TYR A 501 12.12 -18.71 -3.17
CA TYR A 501 12.22 -18.20 -4.54
C TYR A 501 13.70 -18.05 -4.97
N LEU A 502 14.00 -18.23 -6.26
CA LEU A 502 15.35 -18.04 -6.81
C LEU A 502 15.52 -16.72 -7.56
N THR A 503 16.62 -16.01 -7.30
CA THR A 503 16.97 -14.71 -7.94
C THR A 503 17.04 -14.70 -9.47
N THR A 504 17.11 -15.85 -10.13
CA THR A 504 17.27 -15.95 -11.59
C THR A 504 16.72 -17.25 -12.16
N GLU A 505 16.10 -17.15 -13.32
CA GLU A 505 15.51 -18.26 -14.08
C GLU A 505 16.50 -18.96 -15.03
N VAL A 506 17.77 -18.52 -15.06
CA VAL A 506 18.77 -18.87 -16.10
C VAL A 506 19.50 -20.21 -15.84
N TRP A 507 18.94 -21.09 -15.02
CA TRP A 507 19.54 -22.41 -14.78
C TRP A 507 18.96 -23.49 -15.70
N GLY A 508 19.74 -24.55 -15.94
CA GLY A 508 19.36 -25.69 -16.75
C GLY A 508 19.68 -27.01 -16.06
N GLU A 509 18.79 -28.00 -16.17
CA GLU A 509 18.88 -29.29 -15.45
C GLU A 509 20.22 -30.01 -15.64
N ALA A 510 20.75 -29.96 -16.86
CA ALA A 510 21.98 -30.65 -17.24
C ALA A 510 23.27 -29.88 -16.89
N SER A 511 23.15 -28.63 -16.43
CA SER A 511 24.30 -27.74 -16.21
C SER A 511 24.35 -27.13 -14.82
N VAL A 512 23.23 -27.09 -14.08
CA VAL A 512 23.21 -26.56 -12.73
C VAL A 512 23.95 -27.51 -11.79
N THR A 513 24.89 -26.93 -11.04
CA THR A 513 25.71 -27.62 -10.05
C THR A 513 25.63 -26.85 -8.73
N TYR A 514 26.12 -27.42 -7.63
CA TYR A 514 26.14 -26.66 -6.38
C TYR A 514 26.96 -25.36 -6.51
N SER A 515 28.10 -25.38 -7.20
CA SER A 515 28.94 -24.20 -7.41
C SER A 515 28.31 -23.12 -8.30
N SER A 516 27.39 -23.50 -9.19
CA SER A 516 26.78 -22.60 -10.20
C SER A 516 25.32 -22.25 -9.92
N ARG A 517 24.75 -22.78 -8.83
CA ARG A 517 23.32 -22.65 -8.52
C ARG A 517 22.90 -21.20 -8.29
N PRO A 518 21.66 -20.83 -8.68
CA PRO A 518 21.06 -19.57 -8.28
C PRO A 518 20.99 -19.44 -6.75
N ALA A 519 21.16 -18.21 -6.25
CA ALA A 519 20.89 -17.92 -4.85
C ALA A 519 19.38 -17.79 -4.64
N ALA A 520 18.91 -18.23 -3.48
CA ALA A 520 17.57 -17.89 -2.99
C ALA A 520 17.44 -16.36 -2.80
N ALA A 521 16.24 -15.83 -3.03
CA ALA A 521 15.90 -14.41 -2.89
C ALA A 521 14.74 -14.24 -1.90
N GLY A 522 14.66 -13.06 -1.29
CA GLY A 522 13.52 -12.67 -0.47
C GLY A 522 13.40 -13.47 0.84
N ALA A 523 12.21 -13.42 1.42
CA ALA A 523 11.83 -14.24 2.57
C ALA A 523 11.47 -15.66 2.11
N GLU A 524 11.47 -16.61 3.06
CA GLU A 524 11.00 -17.97 2.82
C GLU A 524 9.52 -17.93 2.42
N LEU A 525 9.18 -18.59 1.31
CA LEU A 525 7.80 -18.63 0.81
C LEU A 525 6.91 -19.54 1.66
N ALA A 526 7.48 -20.62 2.20
CA ALA A 526 6.77 -21.54 3.07
C ALA A 526 7.76 -22.38 3.90
N THR A 527 7.28 -22.88 5.04
CA THR A 527 7.94 -23.91 5.84
C THR A 527 6.99 -25.08 6.05
N PHE A 528 7.47 -26.31 5.90
CA PHE A 528 6.65 -27.51 6.06
C PHE A 528 7.45 -28.68 6.67
N THR A 529 6.74 -29.70 7.16
CA THR A 529 7.35 -30.90 7.73
C THR A 529 6.98 -32.16 6.96
N VAL A 530 7.87 -33.16 7.01
CA VAL A 530 7.66 -34.48 6.38
C VAL A 530 7.64 -35.55 7.47
N ASP A 531 6.69 -36.49 7.40
CA ASP A 531 6.62 -37.61 8.35
C ASP A 531 7.76 -38.60 8.10
N THR A 532 8.66 -38.71 9.08
CA THR A 532 9.80 -39.64 9.03
C THR A 532 9.53 -40.96 9.74
N SER A 533 8.30 -41.23 10.18
CA SER A 533 7.95 -42.46 10.90
C SER A 533 8.04 -43.71 10.01
N GLU A 534 8.31 -44.87 10.60
CA GLU A 534 8.32 -46.14 9.86
C GLU A 534 6.93 -46.51 9.27
N THR A 535 5.86 -45.90 9.79
CA THR A 535 4.49 -46.10 9.35
C THR A 535 3.99 -45.01 8.41
N ARG A 536 4.88 -44.14 7.93
CA ARG A 536 4.53 -43.00 7.06
C ARG A 536 3.82 -43.45 5.79
N ASP A 537 3.05 -42.55 5.21
CA ASP A 537 2.66 -42.70 3.82
C ASP A 537 3.91 -42.61 2.93
N HIS A 538 4.13 -43.64 2.11
CA HIS A 538 5.23 -43.66 1.15
C HIS A 538 5.04 -42.65 0.02
N ALA A 539 3.86 -42.05 -0.13
CA ALA A 539 3.58 -40.96 -1.05
C ALA A 539 2.88 -39.80 -0.32
N GLN A 540 3.52 -39.28 0.74
CA GLN A 540 3.01 -38.14 1.49
C GLN A 540 2.90 -36.92 0.57
N ARG A 541 1.71 -36.32 0.50
CA ARG A 541 1.45 -35.09 -0.23
C ARG A 541 1.68 -33.87 0.67
N ILE A 542 2.37 -32.88 0.13
CA ILE A 542 2.63 -31.58 0.75
C ILE A 542 1.95 -30.55 -0.13
N ILE A 543 0.98 -29.83 0.43
CA ILE A 543 0.25 -28.76 -0.25
C ILE A 543 0.64 -27.45 0.42
N LEU A 544 1.16 -26.51 -0.37
CA LEU A 544 1.61 -25.20 0.09
C LEU A 544 0.76 -24.13 -0.59
N ASP A 545 0.06 -23.34 0.23
CA ASP A 545 -0.85 -22.26 -0.18
C ASP A 545 -0.65 -21.08 0.80
N THR A 546 0.54 -20.48 0.73
CA THR A 546 0.93 -19.35 1.56
C THR A 546 0.74 -18.04 0.82
N THR A 547 0.59 -16.94 1.56
CA THR A 547 0.49 -15.61 0.97
C THR A 547 1.78 -15.24 0.24
N GLU A 548 2.93 -15.57 0.81
CA GLU A 548 4.25 -15.29 0.23
C GLU A 548 4.47 -16.04 -1.10
N LEU A 549 4.00 -17.29 -1.20
CA LEU A 549 4.02 -18.03 -2.46
C LEU A 549 3.13 -17.35 -3.51
N PHE A 550 1.91 -16.95 -3.12
CA PHE A 550 0.97 -16.27 -4.00
C PHE A 550 1.54 -14.95 -4.54
N GLU A 551 2.00 -14.06 -3.66
CA GLU A 551 2.60 -12.77 -4.01
C GLU A 551 3.77 -12.95 -4.98
N THR A 552 4.66 -13.91 -4.67
CA THR A 552 5.81 -14.20 -5.53
C THR A 552 5.36 -14.73 -6.89
N VAL A 553 4.40 -15.64 -6.96
CA VAL A 553 3.90 -16.16 -8.25
C VAL A 553 3.26 -15.04 -9.07
N ALA A 554 2.48 -14.16 -8.46
CA ALA A 554 1.88 -13.00 -9.12
C ALA A 554 2.95 -12.03 -9.67
N GLU A 555 3.95 -11.66 -8.86
CA GLU A 555 5.05 -10.78 -9.29
C GLU A 555 5.86 -11.41 -10.44
N ARG A 556 6.17 -12.71 -10.34
CA ARG A 556 6.97 -13.42 -11.33
C ARG A 556 6.23 -13.68 -12.63
N PHE A 557 4.90 -13.81 -12.58
CA PHE A 557 4.08 -13.89 -13.76
C PHE A 557 4.20 -12.60 -14.60
N GLU A 558 4.04 -11.44 -13.96
CA GLU A 558 4.17 -10.12 -14.62
C GLU A 558 5.60 -9.87 -15.15
N ALA A 559 6.62 -10.30 -14.41
CA ALA A 559 8.01 -10.03 -14.78
C ALA A 559 8.54 -10.94 -15.89
N GLU A 560 8.35 -12.27 -15.77
CA GLU A 560 9.05 -13.26 -16.61
C GLU A 560 8.17 -14.44 -17.07
N GLN A 561 6.91 -14.51 -16.64
CA GLN A 561 6.00 -15.65 -16.88
C GLN A 561 6.61 -17.01 -16.52
N SER A 562 7.51 -17.04 -15.55
CA SER A 562 8.12 -18.27 -15.03
C SER A 562 8.58 -18.07 -13.59
N ILE A 563 8.61 -19.17 -12.83
CA ILE A 563 9.06 -19.16 -11.44
C ILE A 563 9.94 -20.37 -11.15
N SER A 564 11.12 -20.10 -10.59
CA SER A 564 12.02 -21.11 -10.04
C SER A 564 11.97 -21.13 -8.52
N LEU A 565 11.74 -22.32 -7.98
CA LEU A 565 11.61 -22.60 -6.56
C LEU A 565 12.75 -23.49 -6.10
N ARG A 566 13.19 -23.27 -4.86
CA ARG A 566 14.17 -24.09 -4.14
C ARG A 566 13.50 -24.74 -2.95
N VAL A 567 13.83 -26.01 -2.71
CA VAL A 567 13.52 -26.68 -1.45
C VAL A 567 14.81 -27.10 -0.77
N ALA A 568 14.94 -26.69 0.50
CA ALA A 568 16.06 -27.03 1.37
C ALA A 568 15.55 -27.67 2.66
N ALA A 569 16.43 -28.40 3.36
CA ALA A 569 16.09 -29.12 4.57
C ALA A 569 16.88 -28.59 5.78
N SER A 570 16.27 -28.67 6.96
CA SER A 570 16.90 -28.38 8.24
C SER A 570 16.87 -29.63 9.13
N GLY A 571 18.06 -30.15 9.47
CA GLY A 571 18.21 -31.28 10.40
C GLY A 571 18.02 -32.69 9.83
N ASP A 572 17.09 -32.91 8.90
CA ASP A 572 16.79 -34.23 8.32
C ASP A 572 16.86 -34.26 6.78
N ALA A 573 16.47 -35.40 6.17
CA ALA A 573 16.47 -35.57 4.72
C ALA A 573 15.17 -36.18 4.18
N ALA A 574 14.77 -35.74 3.00
CA ALA A 574 13.68 -36.35 2.24
C ALA A 574 13.99 -36.37 0.73
N THR A 575 13.37 -37.33 0.04
CA THR A 575 13.36 -37.44 -1.41
C THR A 575 11.94 -37.21 -1.90
N PHE A 576 11.79 -36.32 -2.87
CA PHE A 576 10.54 -35.94 -3.48
C PHE A 576 10.45 -36.49 -4.89
N ALA A 577 9.24 -36.76 -5.36
CA ALA A 577 9.01 -37.11 -6.75
C ALA A 577 9.39 -35.93 -7.67
N GLY A 578 10.13 -36.22 -8.74
CA GLY A 578 10.47 -35.23 -9.74
C GLY A 578 9.53 -35.27 -10.96
N ARG A 579 9.80 -34.41 -11.94
CA ARG A 579 8.99 -34.21 -13.14
C ARG A 579 8.92 -35.44 -14.04
N ASN A 580 9.92 -36.32 -13.97
CA ASN A 580 9.97 -37.55 -14.76
C ASN A 580 9.48 -38.78 -13.98
N HIS A 581 8.93 -38.60 -12.78
CA HIS A 581 8.41 -39.70 -11.98
C HIS A 581 7.35 -40.50 -12.76
N SER A 582 7.39 -41.83 -12.59
CA SER A 582 6.58 -42.79 -13.36
C SER A 582 5.08 -42.65 -13.06
N GLN A 583 4.74 -42.38 -11.80
CA GLN A 583 3.40 -41.99 -11.41
C GLN A 583 3.19 -40.50 -11.65
N THR A 584 2.42 -40.16 -12.69
CA THR A 584 2.19 -38.77 -13.10
C THR A 584 1.50 -37.93 -12.03
N ALA A 585 0.64 -38.54 -11.23
CA ALA A 585 -0.05 -37.90 -10.12
C ALA A 585 0.88 -37.50 -8.95
N TRP A 586 2.13 -37.96 -8.93
CA TRP A 586 3.10 -37.61 -7.88
C TRP A 586 4.08 -36.51 -8.31
N ARG A 587 4.08 -36.13 -9.59
CA ARG A 587 4.95 -35.07 -10.08
C ARG A 587 4.63 -33.75 -9.38
N PRO A 588 5.60 -32.83 -9.21
CA PRO A 588 5.32 -31.49 -8.70
C PRO A 588 4.25 -30.79 -9.54
N ARG A 589 3.37 -30.02 -8.90
CA ARG A 589 2.28 -29.29 -9.56
C ARG A 589 2.17 -27.90 -8.97
N LEU A 590 2.15 -26.89 -9.83
CA LEU A 590 1.79 -25.54 -9.46
C LEU A 590 0.40 -25.26 -10.03
N THR A 591 -0.60 -25.16 -9.18
CA THR A 591 -1.94 -24.71 -9.57
C THR A 591 -1.97 -23.20 -9.44
N VAL A 592 -2.30 -22.50 -10.52
CA VAL A 592 -2.42 -21.04 -10.54
C VAL A 592 -3.87 -20.68 -10.83
N ILE A 593 -4.44 -19.75 -10.07
CA ILE A 593 -5.78 -19.22 -10.29
C ILE A 593 -5.67 -17.83 -10.88
N TYR A 594 -6.37 -17.57 -11.99
CA TYR A 594 -6.33 -16.27 -12.65
C TYR A 594 -7.69 -15.83 -13.20
N GLU A 595 -7.82 -14.51 -13.39
CA GLU A 595 -9.02 -13.84 -13.93
C GLU A 595 -8.73 -13.04 -15.21
#